data_AF-A0A6J8EDT6-F1
#
_entry.id   AF-A0A6J8EDT6-F1
#
_cell.length_a   1.000
_cell.length_b   1.000
_cell.length_c   1.000
_cell.angle_alpha   90.00
_cell.angle_beta   90.00
_cell.angle_gamma   90.00
#
_symmetry.space_group_name_H-M   'P 1'
#
loop_
_entity.id
_entity.type
_entity.pdbx_description
1 polymer ?
#
loop_
_entity_poly.entity_id
_entity_poly.type
_entity_poly.pdbx_seq_one_letter_code
_entity_poly.pdbx_strand_id
1 'polypeptide(L)'
;MPLHKGFQYICNIVDCFSRFAFGIACKTKSATEISKFVLSYIYLYGAPSILQSDNGKEFRNSHLTEVVIQFDTVQMHGIPYHPQSQGRVERFNRKLTEYCRIKMSERSDWSDQLPELYYAYNNRLNKAIRPKTPYQLFFSRPNFAVLLADQVSSLLE
;
A
#
# COMPACT_ATOMS: atom_id res chain seq x y z
N MET A 1 -11.07 -12.61 0.41
CA MET A 1 -11.42 -12.88 1.83
C MET A 1 -12.90 -13.23 1.90
N PRO A 2 -13.42 -13.91 2.94
CA PRO A 2 -14.86 -14.01 3.12
C PRO A 2 -15.47 -12.61 3.22
N LEU A 3 -16.69 -12.46 2.71
CA LEU A 3 -17.40 -11.20 2.77
C LEU A 3 -17.67 -10.82 4.24
N HIS A 4 -17.24 -9.64 4.65
CA HIS A 4 -17.41 -9.16 6.01
C HIS A 4 -17.59 -7.63 6.03
N LYS A 5 -18.67 -7.11 6.65
CA LYS A 5 -19.04 -5.67 6.62
C LYS A 5 -19.04 -5.06 5.20
N GLY A 6 -19.28 -5.89 4.18
CA GLY A 6 -19.19 -5.52 2.76
C GLY A 6 -17.78 -5.56 2.17
N PHE A 7 -16.74 -5.78 2.96
CA PHE A 7 -15.37 -5.96 2.51
C PHE A 7 -15.11 -7.38 2.04
N GLN A 8 -14.40 -7.53 0.92
CA GLN A 8 -14.05 -8.84 0.34
C GLN A 8 -12.59 -8.88 -0.15
N TYR A 9 -11.98 -7.72 -0.31
CA TYR A 9 -10.64 -7.53 -0.87
C TYR A 9 -9.74 -6.79 0.12
N ILE A 10 -8.44 -6.91 -0.08
CA ILE A 10 -7.44 -6.08 0.59
C ILE A 10 -6.59 -5.47 -0.51
N CYS A 11 -6.49 -4.13 -0.52
CA CYS A 11 -5.54 -3.45 -1.39
C CYS A 11 -4.26 -3.17 -0.61
N ASN A 12 -3.11 -3.51 -1.20
CA ASN A 12 -1.81 -3.45 -0.54
C ASN A 12 -0.83 -2.58 -1.32
N ILE A 13 -0.09 -1.75 -0.59
CA ILE A 13 1.12 -1.07 -1.06
C ILE A 13 2.26 -1.58 -0.20
N VAL A 14 3.37 -1.94 -0.85
CA VAL A 14 4.59 -2.37 -0.17
C VAL A 14 5.75 -1.55 -0.71
N ASP A 15 6.43 -0.83 0.18
CA ASP A 15 7.59 -0.05 -0.19
C ASP A 15 8.75 -0.96 -0.65
N CYS A 16 9.35 -0.54 -1.77
CA CYS A 16 10.43 -1.26 -2.42
C CYS A 16 11.75 -1.15 -1.67
N PHE A 17 11.94 -0.20 -0.77
CA PHE A 17 13.19 -0.12 -0.02
C PHE A 17 13.03 -0.77 1.37
N SER A 18 12.22 -0.15 2.22
CA SER A 18 12.00 -0.46 3.63
C SER A 18 11.16 -1.72 3.87
N ARG A 19 10.50 -2.28 2.86
CA ARG A 19 9.51 -3.38 3.05
C ARG A 19 8.29 -2.97 3.86
N PHE A 20 8.11 -1.68 4.15
CA PHE A 20 6.94 -1.18 4.85
C PHE A 20 5.69 -1.51 4.05
N ALA A 21 4.70 -2.10 4.71
CA ALA A 21 3.44 -2.48 4.11
C ALA A 21 2.32 -1.61 4.64
N PHE A 22 1.45 -1.18 3.74
CA PHE A 22 0.22 -0.49 4.03
C PHE A 22 -0.91 -1.16 3.26
N GLY A 23 -2.09 -1.23 3.85
CA GLY A 23 -3.24 -1.73 3.13
C GLY A 23 -4.53 -1.48 3.87
N ILE A 24 -5.62 -1.51 3.11
CA ILE A 24 -6.98 -1.33 3.62
C ILE A 24 -7.88 -2.45 3.12
N ALA A 25 -8.95 -2.74 3.86
CA ALA A 25 -10.03 -3.57 3.37
C ALA A 25 -10.83 -2.80 2.31
N CYS A 26 -11.14 -3.46 1.19
CA CYS A 26 -11.90 -2.91 0.08
C CYS A 26 -13.18 -3.73 -0.16
N LYS A 27 -14.27 -3.03 -0.48
CA LYS A 27 -15.56 -3.64 -0.81
C LYS A 27 -15.57 -4.13 -2.26
N THR A 28 -14.96 -3.35 -3.15
CA THR A 28 -14.88 -3.65 -4.58
C THR A 28 -13.45 -3.55 -5.09
N LYS A 29 -13.24 -4.01 -6.32
CA LYS A 29 -12.03 -3.73 -7.11
C LYS A 29 -12.23 -2.57 -8.08
N SER A 30 -13.17 -1.66 -7.79
CA SER A 30 -13.46 -0.55 -8.70
C SER A 30 -12.26 0.38 -8.83
N ALA A 31 -12.06 0.90 -10.04
CA ALA A 31 -11.04 1.92 -10.34
C ALA A 31 -11.08 3.09 -9.34
N THR A 32 -12.27 3.56 -8.99
CA THR A 32 -12.49 4.66 -8.04
C THR A 32 -12.03 4.30 -6.63
N GLU A 33 -12.33 3.11 -6.13
CA GLU A 33 -11.94 2.68 -4.78
C GLU A 33 -10.42 2.50 -4.67
N ILE A 34 -9.79 1.92 -5.71
CA ILE A 34 -8.33 1.76 -5.77
C ILE A 34 -7.63 3.11 -5.84
N SER A 35 -8.14 4.06 -6.64
CA SER A 35 -7.55 5.39 -6.77
C SER A 35 -7.64 6.17 -5.45
N LYS A 36 -8.77 6.09 -4.74
CA LYS A 36 -8.93 6.67 -3.39
C LYS A 36 -7.94 6.07 -2.39
N PHE A 37 -7.71 4.76 -2.46
CA PHE A 37 -6.72 4.10 -1.61
C PHE A 37 -5.30 4.61 -1.88
N VAL A 38 -4.87 4.68 -3.14
CA VAL A 38 -3.55 5.21 -3.49
C VAL A 38 -3.40 6.65 -3.03
N LEU A 39 -4.43 7.48 -3.25
CA LEU A 39 -4.45 8.86 -2.80
C LEU A 39 -4.31 8.97 -1.26
N SER A 40 -5.02 8.12 -0.51
CA SER A 40 -4.91 8.07 0.95
C SER A 40 -3.49 7.72 1.43
N TYR A 41 -2.81 6.80 0.72
CA TYR A 41 -1.42 6.48 1.01
C TYR A 41 -0.51 7.68 0.75
N ILE A 42 -0.71 8.38 -0.39
CA ILE A 42 0.06 9.57 -0.74
C ILE A 42 -0.12 10.68 0.29
N TYR A 43 -1.35 10.91 0.78
CA TYR A 43 -1.58 11.93 1.81
C TYR A 43 -0.94 11.60 3.16
N LEU A 44 -0.89 10.33 3.53
CA LEU A 44 -0.31 9.91 4.81
C LEU A 44 1.23 9.84 4.78
N TYR A 45 1.80 9.44 3.65
CA TYR A 45 3.21 9.05 3.58
C TYR A 45 3.99 9.73 2.45
N GLY A 46 3.36 10.59 1.66
CA GLY A 46 3.95 11.20 0.48
C GLY A 46 3.94 10.30 -0.75
N ALA A 47 4.14 10.92 -1.91
CA ALA A 47 4.10 10.26 -3.20
C ALA A 47 5.36 9.42 -3.46
N PRO A 48 5.23 8.20 -4.02
CA PRO A 48 6.38 7.44 -4.51
C PRO A 48 6.84 7.99 -5.87
N SER A 49 8.13 7.90 -6.18
CA SER A 49 8.59 8.23 -7.54
C SER A 49 8.07 7.25 -8.59
N ILE A 50 7.82 6.00 -8.21
CA ILE A 50 7.30 4.95 -9.10
C ILE A 50 6.19 4.19 -8.37
N LEU A 51 5.00 4.14 -8.98
CA LEU A 51 3.92 3.26 -8.57
C LEU A 51 3.88 2.04 -9.51
N GLN A 52 4.33 0.89 -9.02
CA GLN A 52 4.32 -0.35 -9.79
C GLN A 52 3.12 -1.23 -9.43
N SER A 53 2.36 -1.65 -10.45
CA SER A 53 1.21 -2.56 -10.32
C SER A 53 1.25 -3.67 -11.38
N ASP A 54 0.36 -4.66 -11.27
CA ASP A 54 0.14 -5.61 -12.35
C ASP A 54 -0.70 -4.99 -13.49
N ASN A 55 -1.06 -5.80 -14.49
CA ASN A 55 -1.88 -5.35 -15.62
C ASN A 55 -3.39 -5.45 -15.34
N GLY A 56 -3.80 -5.52 -14.07
CA GLY A 56 -5.20 -5.51 -13.65
C GLY A 56 -5.92 -4.25 -14.13
N LYS A 57 -7.17 -4.41 -14.56
CA LYS A 57 -8.02 -3.29 -15.01
C LYS A 57 -8.30 -2.30 -13.88
N GLU A 58 -8.28 -2.78 -12.64
CA GLU A 58 -8.40 -1.96 -11.44
C GLU A 58 -7.25 -0.95 -11.27
N PHE A 59 -6.06 -1.25 -11.81
CA PHE A 59 -4.90 -0.35 -11.78
C PHE A 59 -4.67 0.41 -13.09
N ARG A 60 -5.28 -0.04 -14.19
CA ARG A 60 -5.27 0.65 -15.49
C ARG A 60 -6.56 1.45 -15.67
N ASN A 61 -6.65 2.59 -15.00
CA ASN A 61 -7.84 3.44 -15.04
C ASN A 61 -7.47 4.92 -15.01
N SER A 62 -8.32 5.78 -15.59
CA SER A 62 -8.08 7.22 -15.71
C SER A 62 -7.94 7.93 -14.37
N HIS A 63 -8.72 7.54 -13.35
CA HIS A 63 -8.62 8.16 -12.02
C HIS A 63 -7.26 7.94 -11.38
N LEU A 64 -6.69 6.73 -11.48
CA LEU A 64 -5.36 6.46 -10.96
C LEU A 64 -4.29 7.18 -11.79
N THR A 65 -4.48 7.26 -13.11
CA THR A 65 -3.61 8.04 -14.00
C THR A 65 -3.61 9.54 -13.63
N GLU A 66 -4.77 10.11 -13.32
CA GLU A 66 -4.87 11.51 -12.85
C GLU A 66 -4.12 11.70 -11.52
N VAL A 67 -4.30 10.79 -10.56
CA VAL A 67 -3.58 10.84 -9.28
C VAL A 67 -2.07 10.80 -9.49
N VAL A 68 -1.55 9.82 -10.23
CA VAL A 68 -0.09 9.70 -10.39
C VAL A 68 0.51 10.90 -11.14
N ILE A 69 -0.21 11.50 -12.10
CA ILE A 69 0.22 12.74 -12.78
C ILE A 69 0.25 13.91 -11.80
N GLN A 70 -0.79 14.08 -10.98
CA GLN A 70 -0.87 15.17 -10.00
C GLN A 70 0.29 15.18 -9.01
N PHE A 71 0.84 14.00 -8.70
CA PHE A 71 1.91 13.82 -7.70
C PHE A 71 3.27 13.45 -8.31
N ASP A 72 3.49 13.75 -9.60
CA ASP A 72 4.74 13.46 -10.31
C ASP A 72 5.25 12.02 -10.13
N THR A 73 4.31 11.09 -10.04
CA THR A 73 4.55 9.65 -9.84
C THR A 73 4.56 8.95 -11.20
N VAL A 74 5.62 8.20 -11.49
CA VAL A 74 5.65 7.36 -12.69
C VAL A 74 4.86 6.08 -12.44
N GLN A 75 3.76 5.89 -13.16
CA GLN A 75 3.02 4.63 -13.13
C GLN A 75 3.69 3.61 -14.03
N MET A 76 4.11 2.49 -13.44
CA MET A 76 4.64 1.34 -14.16
C MET A 76 3.71 0.15 -14.01
N HIS A 77 3.43 -0.51 -15.12
CA HIS A 77 2.77 -1.80 -15.09
C HIS A 77 3.80 -2.90 -15.32
N GLY A 78 3.61 -4.03 -14.64
CA GLY A 78 4.47 -5.20 -14.83
C GLY A 78 4.54 -5.59 -16.31
N ILE A 79 5.75 -5.70 -16.82
CA ILE A 79 5.99 -6.49 -18.04
C ILE A 79 5.70 -7.95 -17.66
N PRO A 80 4.91 -8.70 -18.44
CA PRO A 80 4.75 -10.12 -18.23
C PRO A 80 6.14 -10.77 -18.06
N TYR A 81 6.35 -11.56 -17.01
CA TYR A 81 7.61 -12.27 -16.72
C TYR A 81 8.78 -11.47 -16.09
N HIS A 82 8.54 -10.39 -15.32
CA HIS A 82 9.55 -9.82 -14.39
C HIS A 82 9.25 -10.16 -12.89
N PRO A 83 9.58 -11.37 -12.42
CA PRO A 83 9.16 -11.91 -11.11
C PRO A 83 9.80 -11.23 -9.88
N GLN A 84 10.87 -10.44 -10.04
CA GLN A 84 11.57 -9.86 -8.88
C GLN A 84 10.81 -8.72 -8.20
N SER A 85 10.09 -7.88 -8.94
CA SER A 85 9.30 -6.78 -8.36
C SER A 85 7.98 -7.28 -7.79
N GLN A 86 7.24 -8.09 -8.57
CA GLN A 86 5.95 -8.67 -8.18
C GLN A 86 6.08 -9.68 -7.03
N GLY A 87 7.17 -10.47 -7.02
CA GLY A 87 7.40 -11.48 -5.99
C GLY A 87 7.47 -10.93 -4.56
N ARG A 88 7.71 -9.62 -4.39
CA ARG A 88 7.72 -8.98 -3.07
C ARG A 88 6.30 -8.79 -2.52
N VAL A 89 5.44 -8.18 -3.33
CA VAL A 89 4.03 -7.97 -3.00
C VAL A 89 3.34 -9.32 -2.87
N GLU A 90 3.64 -10.28 -3.74
CA GLU A 90 3.11 -11.65 -3.64
C GLU A 90 3.54 -12.35 -2.34
N ARG A 91 4.81 -12.25 -1.95
CA ARG A 91 5.29 -12.80 -0.67
C ARG A 91 4.60 -12.16 0.52
N PHE A 92 4.35 -10.85 0.46
CA PHE A 92 3.60 -10.15 1.50
C PHE A 92 2.14 -10.60 1.53
N ASN A 93 1.45 -10.59 0.38
CA ASN A 93 0.06 -11.00 0.23
C ASN A 93 -0.17 -12.44 0.71
N ARG A 94 0.79 -13.35 0.47
CA ARG A 94 0.73 -14.72 0.97
C ARG A 94 0.76 -14.78 2.50
N LYS A 95 1.69 -14.06 3.14
CA LYS A 95 1.78 -13.98 4.60
C LYS A 95 0.54 -13.34 5.22
N LEU A 96 0.04 -12.27 4.60
CA LEU A 96 -1.20 -11.62 4.99
C LEU A 96 -2.38 -12.59 4.94
N THR A 97 -2.49 -13.36 3.84
CA THR A 97 -3.56 -14.36 3.66
C THR A 97 -3.50 -15.46 4.72
N GLU A 98 -2.29 -15.94 5.04
CA GLU A 98 -2.08 -16.93 6.10
C GLU A 98 -2.52 -16.40 7.47
N TYR A 99 -2.12 -15.18 7.82
CA TYR A 99 -2.55 -14.56 9.08
C TYR A 99 -4.07 -14.40 9.14
N CYS A 100 -4.70 -13.86 8.10
CA CYS A 100 -6.15 -13.69 8.06
C CYS A 100 -6.87 -15.03 8.25
N ARG A 101 -6.35 -16.13 7.67
CA ARG A 101 -6.91 -17.48 7.87
C ARG A 101 -6.84 -17.94 9.32
N ILE A 102 -5.70 -17.74 10.00
CA ILE A 102 -5.54 -18.09 11.41
C ILE A 102 -6.54 -17.29 12.26
N LYS A 103 -6.63 -15.99 12.03
CA LYS A 103 -7.52 -15.11 12.81
C LYS A 103 -9.00 -15.35 12.58
N MET A 104 -9.38 -15.72 11.36
CA MET A 104 -10.73 -16.18 11.07
C MET A 104 -11.08 -17.47 11.83
N SER A 105 -10.12 -18.38 12.05
CA SER A 105 -10.36 -19.60 12.83
C SER A 105 -10.61 -19.33 14.32
N GLU A 106 -10.11 -18.20 14.83
CA GLU A 106 -10.34 -17.70 16.19
C GLU A 106 -11.69 -16.96 16.34
N ARG A 107 -12.60 -17.05 15.35
CA ARG A 107 -13.87 -16.30 15.27
C ARG A 107 -13.70 -14.77 15.30
N SER A 108 -12.55 -14.26 14.86
CA SER A 108 -12.34 -12.83 14.76
C SER A 108 -12.48 -12.31 13.33
N ASP A 109 -12.96 -11.08 13.24
CA ASP A 109 -13.19 -10.34 12.01
C ASP A 109 -11.86 -9.90 11.37
N TRP A 110 -11.56 -10.43 10.18
CA TRP A 110 -10.26 -10.20 9.53
C TRP A 110 -10.02 -8.74 9.15
N SER A 111 -11.08 -7.99 8.83
CA SER A 111 -11.01 -6.60 8.36
C SER A 111 -10.62 -5.64 9.50
N ASP A 112 -11.19 -5.86 10.68
CA ASP A 112 -10.92 -5.06 11.88
C ASP A 112 -9.52 -5.29 12.45
N GLN A 113 -8.91 -6.44 12.16
CA GLN A 113 -7.57 -6.79 12.63
C GLN A 113 -6.44 -6.34 11.70
N LEU A 114 -6.75 -5.84 10.50
CA LEU A 114 -5.73 -5.37 9.58
C LEU A 114 -4.76 -4.35 10.22
N PRO A 115 -5.21 -3.32 10.95
CA PRO A 115 -4.31 -2.34 11.56
C PRO A 115 -3.27 -2.99 12.49
N GLU A 116 -3.70 -3.92 13.35
CA GLU A 116 -2.81 -4.64 14.26
C GLU A 116 -1.78 -5.48 13.48
N LEU A 117 -2.21 -6.16 12.42
CA LEU A 117 -1.30 -6.92 11.57
C LEU A 117 -0.25 -6.02 10.91
N TYR A 118 -0.65 -4.91 10.27
CA TYR A 118 0.33 -4.04 9.61
C TYR A 118 1.29 -3.46 10.64
N TYR A 119 0.80 -3.09 11.82
CA TYR A 119 1.64 -2.63 12.93
C TYR A 119 2.67 -3.70 13.33
N ALA A 120 2.23 -4.94 13.58
CA ALA A 120 3.12 -6.04 13.97
C ALA A 120 4.12 -6.39 12.86
N TYR A 121 3.67 -6.42 11.60
CA TYR A 121 4.53 -6.71 10.45
C TYR A 121 5.61 -5.63 10.26
N ASN A 122 5.22 -4.35 10.31
CA ASN A 122 6.14 -3.23 10.09
C ASN A 122 7.14 -3.04 11.24
N ASN A 123 6.82 -3.51 12.45
CA ASN A 123 7.71 -3.45 13.61
C ASN A 123 8.53 -4.73 13.85
N ARG A 124 8.39 -5.75 13.00
CA ARG A 124 9.19 -6.98 13.09
C ARG A 124 10.46 -6.89 12.26
N LEU A 125 11.57 -7.42 12.80
CA LEU A 125 12.82 -7.56 12.05
C LEU A 125 12.64 -8.41 10.78
N ASN A 126 12.85 -7.80 9.63
CA ASN A 126 12.80 -8.46 8.34
C ASN A 126 14.22 -8.81 7.88
N LYS A 127 14.48 -10.09 7.60
CA LYS A 127 15.81 -10.61 7.23
C LYS A 127 16.47 -9.85 6.07
N ALA A 128 15.68 -9.32 5.12
CA ALA A 128 16.19 -8.64 3.95
C ALA A 128 16.70 -7.20 4.21
N ILE A 129 16.40 -6.61 5.37
CA ILE A 129 16.67 -5.20 5.69
C ILE A 129 17.22 -5.00 7.12
N ARG A 130 17.72 -6.07 7.74
CA ARG A 130 18.34 -6.00 9.07
C ARG A 130 19.55 -5.06 9.04
N PRO A 131 19.86 -4.38 10.15
CA PRO A 131 19.32 -4.56 11.50
C PRO A 131 18.03 -3.79 11.82
N LYS A 132 17.43 -3.07 10.86
CA LYS A 132 16.25 -2.23 11.10
C LYS A 132 14.93 -2.95 10.80
N THR A 133 13.85 -2.49 11.42
CA THR A 133 12.47 -2.88 11.07
C THR A 133 11.99 -2.08 9.84
N PRO A 134 10.97 -2.58 9.10
CA PRO A 134 10.35 -1.80 8.03
C PRO A 134 9.93 -0.40 8.46
N TYR A 135 9.32 -0.27 9.63
CA TYR A 135 8.91 0.99 10.23
C TYR A 135 10.10 1.94 10.41
N GLN A 136 11.17 1.46 11.06
CA GLN A 136 12.36 2.28 11.28
C GLN A 136 12.96 2.80 9.99
N LEU A 137 13.07 1.98 8.94
CA LEU A 137 13.61 2.41 7.65
C LEU A 137 12.69 3.38 6.92
N PHE A 138 11.38 3.11 6.92
CA PHE A 138 10.41 3.92 6.20
C PHE A 138 10.31 5.34 6.75
N PHE A 139 10.36 5.50 8.07
CA PHE A 139 10.28 6.81 8.72
C PHE A 139 11.65 7.50 8.90
N SER A 140 12.76 6.83 8.54
CA SER A 140 14.08 7.49 8.50
C SER A 140 14.29 8.33 7.22
N ARG A 141 13.34 8.32 6.28
CA ARG A 141 13.46 9.06 5.01
C ARG A 141 13.03 10.52 5.17
N PRO A 142 13.66 11.46 4.44
CA PRO A 142 13.15 12.82 4.35
C PRO A 142 11.73 12.82 3.76
N ASN A 143 10.84 13.63 4.31
CA ASN A 143 9.50 13.81 3.76
C ASN A 143 9.59 14.72 2.52
N PHE A 144 9.35 14.17 1.34
CA PHE A 144 9.42 14.92 0.07
C PHE A 144 8.17 15.76 -0.22
N ALA A 145 7.21 15.87 0.72
CA ALA A 145 5.97 16.64 0.56
C ALA A 145 6.15 18.18 0.55
N VAL A 146 7.34 18.68 0.23
CA VAL A 146 7.68 20.11 0.22
C VAL A 146 6.78 20.89 -0.76
N LEU A 147 6.41 20.29 -1.90
CA LEU A 147 5.66 20.98 -2.96
C LEU A 147 4.20 21.35 -2.60
N LEU A 148 3.53 20.62 -1.70
CA LEU A 148 2.18 20.96 -1.25
C LEU A 148 2.17 21.88 -0.03
N ALA A 149 3.20 21.81 0.81
CA ALA A 149 3.34 22.67 1.98
C ALA A 149 3.44 24.15 1.56
N ASP A 150 4.15 24.44 0.47
CA ASP A 150 4.29 25.79 -0.07
C ASP A 150 2.96 26.37 -0.60
N GLN A 151 2.10 25.53 -1.17
CA GLN A 151 0.77 25.94 -1.66
C GLN A 151 -0.27 26.12 -0.55
N VAL A 152 -0.15 25.40 0.56
CA VAL A 152 -1.04 25.56 1.73
C VAL A 152 -0.60 26.75 2.57
N SER A 153 0.70 27.05 2.63
CA SER A 153 1.22 28.21 3.36
C SER A 153 0.68 29.53 2.81
N SER A 154 0.49 29.64 1.48
CA SER A 154 -0.13 30.82 0.85
C SER A 154 -1.65 30.94 1.05
N LEU A 155 -2.30 29.91 1.60
CA LEU A 155 -3.73 29.92 1.96
C LEU A 155 -3.96 30.16 3.47
N LEU A 156 -2.91 30.05 4.26
CA LEU A 156 -2.92 30.27 5.72
C LEU A 156 -2.36 31.65 6.12
N GLU A 157 -1.89 32.43 5.14
CA GLU A 157 -1.61 33.87 5.22
C GLU A 157 -2.80 34.67 4.67
#